data_AF-A0A842YH13-F1
#
_entry.id   AF-A0A842YH13-F1
#
_cell.length_a   1.000
_cell.length_b   1.000
_cell.length_c   1.000
_cell.angle_alpha   90.00
_cell.angle_beta   90.00
_cell.angle_gamma   90.00
#
_symmetry.space_group_name_H-M   'P 1'
#
loop_
_entity.id
_entity.type
_entity.pdbx_description
1 polymer ?
#
loop_
_entity_poly.entity_id
_entity_poly.type
_entity_poly.pdbx_seq_one_letter_code
_entity_poly.pdbx_strand_id
1 'polypeptide(L)'
;KQTLGPLFDELAEKNNALAETDRAIREEYRGLPSKNKVQEDLKRIEWEVMTTPTREMLGREDELIQRSASLRRTLEEFKGIENKQGKKQDYIAEKRVTETEINALRDEINKLAEQSQEHHERMILFYDQTDKDKKRADEIHGSYVEKIQQVEAIKEDLNLILPEVNAIRDGLKASDLKISELRKMNTQQRAEAMKQSALRKMENGDKLSFEDLRLIYGEEDNEED
;
A
#
# COMPACT_ATOMS: atom_id res chain seq x y z
N LYS A 1 20.95 -15.97 8.81
CA LYS A 1 21.22 -14.52 8.68
C LYS A 1 21.99 -14.12 9.94
N GLN A 2 23.26 -13.73 9.81
CA GLN A 2 24.05 -13.28 10.96
C GLN A 2 23.46 -11.98 11.50
N THR A 3 23.38 -11.85 12.81
CA THR A 3 22.98 -10.63 13.51
C THR A 3 24.23 -9.77 13.78
N LEU A 4 24.07 -8.45 13.90
CA LEU A 4 25.20 -7.55 14.15
C LEU A 4 25.92 -7.80 15.49
N GLY A 5 25.20 -8.28 16.51
CA GLY A 5 25.76 -8.57 17.84
C GLY A 5 26.98 -9.50 17.79
N PRO A 6 26.83 -10.73 17.27
CA PRO A 6 27.94 -11.68 17.11
C PRO A 6 29.15 -11.12 16.35
N LEU A 7 28.93 -10.28 15.33
CA LEU A 7 30.04 -9.67 14.57
C LEU A 7 30.79 -8.61 15.39
N PHE A 8 30.11 -7.87 16.27
CA PHE A 8 30.78 -6.96 17.19
C PHE A 8 31.57 -7.71 18.27
N ASP A 9 31.04 -8.83 18.75
CA ASP A 9 31.73 -9.69 19.71
C ASP A 9 33.00 -10.29 19.06
N GLU A 10 32.88 -10.82 17.84
CA GLU A 10 34.01 -11.33 17.05
C GLU A 10 35.06 -10.24 16.77
N LEU A 11 34.61 -9.02 16.45
CA LEU A 11 35.49 -7.86 16.26
C LEU A 11 36.22 -7.49 17.55
N ALA A 12 35.55 -7.56 18.71
CA ALA A 12 36.14 -7.30 20.01
C ALA A 12 37.19 -8.35 20.37
N GLU A 13 36.91 -9.64 20.13
CA GLU A 13 37.86 -10.74 20.32
C GLU A 13 39.12 -10.55 19.45
N LYS A 14 38.94 -10.23 18.16
CA LYS A 14 40.05 -9.95 17.23
C LYS A 14 40.87 -8.74 17.67
N ASN A 15 40.23 -7.68 18.16
CA ASN A 15 40.93 -6.50 18.70
C ASN A 15 41.76 -6.84 19.95
N ASN A 16 41.24 -7.68 20.84
CA ASN A 16 41.97 -8.13 22.03
C ASN A 16 43.18 -8.99 21.64
N ALA A 17 43.00 -9.97 20.74
CA ALA A 17 44.08 -10.79 20.23
C ALA A 17 45.17 -9.97 19.52
N LEU A 18 44.78 -8.95 18.75
CA LEU A 18 45.71 -8.01 18.13
C LEU A 18 46.49 -7.19 19.18
N ALA A 19 45.81 -6.72 20.23
CA ALA A 19 46.45 -5.97 21.30
C ALA A 19 47.45 -6.82 22.11
N GLU A 20 47.11 -8.08 22.38
CA GLU A 20 47.97 -9.04 23.05
C GLU A 20 49.21 -9.37 22.22
N THR A 21 49.03 -9.65 20.93
CA THR A 21 50.16 -9.89 20.01
C THR A 21 51.06 -8.67 19.87
N ASP A 22 50.49 -7.47 19.80
CA ASP A 22 51.25 -6.21 19.79
C ASP A 22 52.00 -5.95 21.09
N ARG A 23 51.46 -6.38 22.23
CA ARG A 23 52.14 -6.30 23.51
C ARG A 23 53.30 -7.28 23.57
N ALA A 24 53.08 -8.53 23.18
CA ALA A 24 54.09 -9.58 23.17
C ALA A 24 55.27 -9.21 22.25
N ILE A 25 54.98 -8.72 21.03
CA ILE A 25 56.02 -8.27 20.08
C ILE A 25 56.83 -7.12 20.70
N ARG A 26 56.18 -6.12 21.32
CA ARG A 26 56.87 -4.99 21.95
C ARG A 26 57.74 -5.41 23.13
N GLU A 27 57.28 -6.35 23.95
CA GLU A 27 58.03 -6.87 25.09
C GLU A 27 59.26 -7.65 24.63
N GLU A 28 59.16 -8.44 23.57
CA GLU A 28 60.30 -9.15 22.98
C GLU A 28 61.31 -8.17 22.37
N TYR A 29 60.87 -7.13 21.66
CA TYR A 29 61.79 -6.11 21.13
C TYR A 29 62.54 -5.30 22.22
N ARG A 30 61.99 -5.15 23.43
CA ARG A 30 62.62 -4.35 24.50
C ARG A 30 63.93 -4.94 25.03
N GLY A 31 64.11 -6.25 24.92
CA GLY A 31 65.30 -6.95 25.43
C GLY A 31 66.39 -7.21 24.38
N LEU A 32 66.09 -7.01 23.09
CA LEU A 32 66.97 -7.46 22.01
C LEU A 32 67.84 -6.31 21.44
N PRO A 33 69.15 -6.55 21.21
CA PRO A 33 69.99 -5.63 20.46
C PRO A 33 69.57 -5.58 18.98
N SER A 34 69.81 -4.46 18.29
CA SER A 34 69.41 -4.29 16.88
C SER A 34 69.84 -5.47 16.00
N LYS A 35 68.89 -6.05 15.24
CA LYS A 35 69.12 -7.19 14.33
C LYS A 35 70.33 -6.99 13.41
N ASN A 36 70.49 -5.79 12.86
CA ASN A 36 71.62 -5.47 11.98
C ASN A 36 72.96 -5.58 12.71
N LYS A 37 73.04 -5.09 13.96
CA LYS A 37 74.25 -5.19 14.78
C LYS A 37 74.60 -6.65 15.10
N VAL A 38 73.60 -7.48 15.40
CA VAL A 38 73.79 -8.92 15.66
C VAL A 38 74.31 -9.64 14.41
N GLN A 39 73.79 -9.30 13.22
CA GLN A 39 74.26 -9.87 11.96
C GLN A 39 75.67 -9.41 11.59
N GLU A 40 75.98 -8.13 11.78
CA GLU A 40 77.33 -7.57 11.54
C GLU A 40 78.36 -8.17 12.50
N ASP A 41 78.02 -8.32 13.78
CA ASP A 41 78.89 -8.95 14.78
C ASP A 41 79.14 -10.43 14.46
N LEU A 42 78.13 -11.16 13.97
CA LEU A 42 78.29 -12.55 13.55
C LEU A 42 79.22 -12.65 12.33
N LYS A 43 79.01 -11.82 11.31
CA LYS A 43 79.87 -11.75 10.12
C LYS A 43 81.31 -11.39 10.47
N ARG A 44 81.51 -10.50 11.45
CA ARG A 44 82.84 -10.12 11.93
C ARG A 44 83.55 -11.31 12.59
N ILE A 45 82.86 -12.06 13.44
CA ILE A 45 83.41 -13.27 14.07
C ILE A 45 83.74 -14.33 13.02
N GLU A 46 82.84 -14.57 12.05
CA GLU A 46 83.07 -15.52 10.96
C GLU A 46 84.30 -15.12 10.12
N TRP A 47 84.47 -13.83 9.85
CA TRP A 47 85.66 -13.31 9.16
C TRP A 47 86.93 -13.48 9.99
N GLU A 48 86.89 -13.17 11.29
CA GLU A 48 88.03 -13.31 12.21
C GLU A 48 88.49 -14.78 12.29
N VAL A 49 87.55 -15.72 12.42
CA VAL A 49 87.83 -17.17 12.40
C VAL A 49 88.46 -17.61 11.07
N MET A 50 88.03 -17.06 9.93
CA MET A 50 88.56 -17.44 8.62
C MET A 50 89.92 -16.82 8.28
N THR A 51 90.26 -15.66 8.86
CA THR A 51 91.44 -14.87 8.44
C THR A 51 92.60 -14.89 9.44
N THR A 52 92.37 -15.35 10.67
CA THR A 52 93.41 -15.38 11.70
C THR A 52 94.18 -16.71 11.68
N PRO A 53 95.53 -16.69 11.71
CA PRO A 53 96.34 -17.92 11.75
C PRO A 53 96.05 -18.80 12.97
N THR A 54 96.07 -20.12 12.77
CA THR A 54 95.68 -21.14 13.78
C THR A 54 96.46 -21.04 15.10
N ARG A 55 97.70 -20.53 15.06
CA ARG A 55 98.55 -20.35 16.25
C ARG A 55 98.03 -19.27 17.21
N GLU A 56 97.38 -18.23 16.69
CA GLU A 56 96.84 -17.11 17.48
C GLU A 56 95.42 -17.39 17.97
N MET A 57 94.73 -18.36 17.37
CA MET A 57 93.35 -18.75 17.67
C MET A 57 93.22 -19.74 18.83
N LEU A 58 94.28 -20.48 19.17
CA LEU A 58 94.26 -21.61 20.12
C LEU A 58 93.73 -21.26 21.53
N GLY A 59 93.69 -19.98 21.91
CA GLY A 59 93.15 -19.50 23.20
C GLY A 59 91.86 -18.68 23.12
N ARG A 60 91.37 -18.35 21.91
CA ARG A 60 90.16 -17.53 21.69
C ARG A 60 89.03 -18.30 20.98
N GLU A 61 89.33 -19.48 20.46
CA GLU A 61 88.40 -20.32 19.70
C GLU A 61 87.10 -20.59 20.47
N ASP A 62 87.19 -21.03 21.73
CA ASP A 62 86.02 -21.31 22.57
C ASP A 62 85.16 -20.06 22.81
N GLU A 63 85.78 -18.90 23.02
CA GLU A 63 85.07 -17.62 23.22
C GLU A 63 84.33 -17.18 21.94
N LEU A 64 84.96 -17.31 20.78
CA LEU A 64 84.36 -17.00 19.48
C LEU A 64 83.21 -17.98 19.14
N ILE A 65 83.36 -19.26 19.47
CA ILE A 65 82.31 -20.26 19.33
C ILE A 65 81.12 -19.92 20.24
N GLN A 66 81.35 -19.63 21.52
CA GLN A 66 80.27 -19.24 22.44
C GLN A 66 79.56 -17.96 21.99
N ARG A 67 80.33 -16.95 21.55
CA ARG A 67 79.77 -15.68 21.09
C ARG A 67 78.97 -15.87 19.80
N SER A 68 79.46 -16.62 18.82
CA SER A 68 78.71 -16.93 17.59
C SER A 68 77.43 -17.74 17.88
N ALA A 69 77.47 -18.70 18.81
CA ALA A 69 76.30 -19.45 19.26
C ALA A 69 75.25 -18.53 19.90
N SER A 70 75.68 -17.58 20.75
CA SER A 70 74.78 -16.59 21.36
C SER A 70 74.13 -15.67 20.32
N LEU A 71 74.89 -15.16 19.33
CA LEU A 71 74.37 -14.30 18.27
C LEU A 71 73.40 -15.05 17.35
N ARG A 72 73.69 -16.31 17.02
CA ARG A 72 72.78 -17.18 16.26
C ARG A 72 71.47 -17.43 17.00
N ARG A 73 71.52 -17.61 18.33
CA ARG A 73 70.33 -17.73 19.17
C ARG A 73 69.48 -16.45 19.13
N THR A 74 70.09 -15.28 19.27
CA THR A 74 69.38 -13.99 19.15
C THR A 74 68.77 -13.78 17.75
N LEU A 75 69.43 -14.24 16.68
CA LEU A 75 68.84 -14.22 15.33
C LEU A 75 67.64 -15.14 15.19
N GLU A 76 67.63 -16.28 15.86
CA GLU A 76 66.46 -17.18 15.89
C GLU A 76 65.29 -16.55 16.66
N GLU A 77 65.56 -15.83 17.75
CA GLU A 77 64.55 -15.02 18.46
C GLU A 77 63.93 -13.97 17.53
N PHE A 78 64.74 -13.29 16.70
CA PHE A 78 64.24 -12.36 15.68
C PHE A 78 63.31 -13.03 14.64
N LYS A 79 63.60 -14.25 14.19
CA LYS A 79 62.68 -14.99 13.31
C LYS A 79 61.36 -15.31 14.01
N GLY A 80 61.41 -15.65 15.29
CA GLY A 80 60.22 -15.84 16.12
C GLY A 80 59.34 -14.59 16.16
N ILE A 81 59.95 -13.41 16.30
CA ILE A 81 59.26 -12.12 16.28
C ILE A 81 58.65 -11.84 14.89
N GLU A 82 59.38 -12.11 13.80
CA GLU A 82 58.87 -11.95 12.42
C GLU A 82 57.64 -12.82 12.16
N ASN A 83 57.63 -14.06 12.66
CA ASN A 83 56.46 -14.94 12.55
C ASN A 83 55.25 -14.36 13.31
N LYS A 84 55.45 -13.78 14.49
CA LYS A 84 54.38 -13.09 15.23
C LYS A 84 53.90 -11.83 14.52
N GLN A 85 54.80 -11.12 13.86
CA GLN A 85 54.45 -9.97 13.03
C GLN A 85 53.63 -10.37 11.79
N GLY A 86 53.87 -11.56 11.22
CA GLY A 86 52.99 -12.17 10.22
C GLY A 86 51.58 -12.42 10.78
N LYS A 87 51.48 -13.08 11.94
CA LYS A 87 50.18 -13.30 12.60
C LYS A 87 49.43 -12.00 12.91
N LYS A 88 50.15 -10.94 13.29
CA LYS A 88 49.57 -9.60 13.46
C LYS A 88 48.92 -9.10 12.16
N GLN A 89 49.58 -9.27 11.01
CA GLN A 89 49.01 -8.88 9.73
C GLN A 89 47.74 -9.68 9.39
N ASP A 90 47.73 -10.97 9.71
CA ASP A 90 46.54 -11.82 9.55
C ASP A 90 45.36 -11.30 10.40
N TYR A 91 45.59 -11.01 11.70
CA TYR A 91 44.57 -10.43 12.56
C TYR A 91 44.06 -9.07 12.06
N ILE A 92 44.92 -8.22 11.48
CA ILE A 92 44.50 -6.96 10.87
C ILE A 92 43.61 -7.21 9.65
N ALA A 93 43.95 -8.19 8.82
CA ALA A 93 43.15 -8.55 7.66
C ALA A 93 41.77 -9.08 8.08
N GLU A 94 41.73 -10.02 9.02
CA GLU A 94 40.48 -10.58 9.56
C GLU A 94 39.60 -9.51 10.22
N LYS A 95 40.19 -8.59 10.97
CA LYS A 95 39.50 -7.44 11.55
C LYS A 95 38.82 -6.61 10.47
N ARG A 96 39.53 -6.28 9.39
CA ARG A 96 39.00 -5.48 8.28
C ARG A 96 37.82 -6.17 7.59
N VAL A 97 37.89 -7.49 7.43
CA VAL A 97 36.77 -8.27 6.86
C VAL A 97 35.52 -8.10 7.73
N THR A 98 35.63 -8.33 9.04
CA THR A 98 34.50 -8.17 9.97
C THR A 98 33.97 -6.73 9.99
N GLU A 99 34.85 -5.71 9.93
CA GLU A 99 34.43 -4.30 9.82
C GLU A 99 33.64 -4.03 8.52
N THR A 100 34.07 -4.60 7.39
CA THR A 100 33.33 -4.45 6.12
C THR A 100 31.97 -5.12 6.15
N GLU A 101 31.86 -6.29 6.78
CA GLU A 101 30.59 -7.00 6.97
C GLU A 101 29.62 -6.20 7.86
N ILE A 102 30.12 -5.64 8.96
CA ILE A 102 29.34 -4.76 9.84
C ILE A 102 28.82 -3.55 9.08
N ASN A 103 29.66 -2.91 8.26
CA ASN A 103 29.24 -1.74 7.49
C ASN A 103 28.20 -2.09 6.43
N ALA A 104 28.37 -3.22 5.72
CA ALA A 104 27.39 -3.69 4.75
C ALA A 104 26.02 -3.96 5.39
N LEU A 105 26.00 -4.59 6.58
CA LEU A 105 24.75 -4.82 7.32
C LEU A 105 24.13 -3.51 7.82
N ARG A 106 24.94 -2.54 8.24
CA ARG A 106 24.44 -1.21 8.62
C ARG A 106 23.79 -0.49 7.44
N ASP A 107 24.40 -0.56 6.27
CA ASP A 107 23.84 0.05 5.05
C ASP A 107 22.52 -0.62 4.67
N GLU A 108 22.42 -1.95 4.80
CA GLU A 108 21.16 -2.68 4.58
C GLU A 108 20.07 -2.25 5.59
N ILE A 109 20.42 -2.12 6.87
CA ILE A 109 19.49 -1.63 7.91
C ILE A 109 19.01 -0.22 7.59
N ASN A 110 19.91 0.68 7.22
CA ASN A 110 19.55 2.06 6.90
C ASN A 110 18.62 2.12 5.69
N LYS A 111 18.90 1.32 4.65
CA LYS A 111 18.03 1.23 3.47
C LYS A 111 16.64 0.70 3.82
N LEU A 112 16.56 -0.34 4.65
CA LEU A 112 15.28 -0.87 5.11
C LEU A 112 14.51 0.14 5.97
N ALA A 113 15.22 0.90 6.83
CA ALA A 113 14.62 1.94 7.65
C ALA A 113 14.05 3.07 6.78
N GLU A 114 14.79 3.53 5.76
CA GLU A 114 14.34 4.54 4.80
C GLU A 114 13.11 4.06 4.02
N GLN A 115 13.12 2.83 3.52
CA GLN A 115 11.96 2.24 2.84
C GLN A 115 10.75 2.12 3.77
N SER A 116 10.95 1.71 5.01
CA SER A 116 9.89 1.64 6.01
C SER A 116 9.28 3.01 6.29
N GLN A 117 10.11 4.04 6.39
CA GLN A 117 9.67 5.42 6.59
C GLN A 117 8.86 5.92 5.39
N GLU A 118 9.34 5.70 4.17
CA GLU A 118 8.63 6.08 2.94
C GLU A 118 7.26 5.39 2.84
N HIS A 119 7.19 4.10 3.18
CA HIS A 119 5.92 3.35 3.24
C HIS A 119 4.98 3.91 4.31
N HIS A 120 5.51 4.28 5.48
CA HIS A 120 4.72 4.87 6.56
C HIS A 120 4.13 6.23 6.15
N GLU A 121 4.92 7.08 5.50
CA GLU A 121 4.46 8.37 4.99
C GLU A 121 3.37 8.21 3.92
N ARG A 122 3.57 7.28 2.97
CA ARG A 122 2.53 6.94 1.97
C ARG A 122 1.25 6.44 2.62
N MET A 123 1.36 5.61 3.66
CA MET A 123 0.22 5.12 4.41
C MET A 123 -0.55 6.28 5.06
N ILE A 124 0.13 7.24 5.70
CA ILE A 124 -0.50 8.43 6.29
C ILE A 124 -1.27 9.23 5.23
N LEU A 125 -0.66 9.45 4.05
CA LEU A 125 -1.32 10.16 2.95
C LEU A 125 -2.60 9.44 2.48
N PHE A 126 -2.58 8.12 2.37
CA PHE A 126 -3.77 7.35 2.01
C PHE A 126 -4.87 7.42 3.08
N TYR A 127 -4.51 7.42 4.36
CA TYR A 127 -5.48 7.61 5.44
C TYR A 127 -6.13 8.99 5.39
N ASP A 128 -5.34 10.07 5.22
CA ASP A 128 -5.89 11.43 5.11
C ASP A 128 -6.81 11.56 3.88
N GLN A 129 -6.43 10.96 2.75
CA GLN A 129 -7.27 10.94 1.56
C GLN A 129 -8.58 10.16 1.78
N THR A 130 -8.50 9.00 2.43
CA THR A 130 -9.68 8.17 2.74
C THR A 130 -10.62 8.90 3.69
N ASP A 131 -10.09 9.59 4.71
CA ASP A 131 -10.90 10.39 5.63
C ASP A 131 -11.60 11.56 4.92
N LYS A 132 -10.92 12.22 3.97
CA LYS A 132 -11.54 13.26 3.13
C LYS A 132 -12.66 12.69 2.27
N ASP A 133 -12.43 11.56 1.62
CA ASP A 133 -13.42 10.93 0.75
C ASP A 133 -14.62 10.40 1.56
N LYS A 134 -14.37 9.87 2.76
CA LYS A 134 -15.42 9.49 3.72
C LYS A 134 -16.28 10.69 4.12
N LYS A 135 -15.66 11.81 4.50
CA LYS A 135 -16.40 13.05 4.83
C LYS A 135 -17.29 13.51 3.68
N ARG A 136 -16.77 13.51 2.44
CA ARG A 136 -17.58 13.85 1.27
C ARG A 136 -18.73 12.87 1.05
N ALA A 137 -18.49 11.58 1.23
CA ALA A 137 -19.53 10.56 1.12
C ALA A 137 -20.63 10.77 2.16
N ASP A 138 -20.26 11.07 3.42
CA ASP A 138 -21.18 11.36 4.51
C ASP A 138 -22.01 12.62 4.22
N GLU A 139 -21.39 13.69 3.71
CA GLU A 139 -22.07 14.93 3.29
C GLU A 139 -23.09 14.68 2.18
N ILE A 140 -22.68 13.96 1.12
CA ILE A 140 -23.57 13.61 0.01
C ILE A 140 -24.72 12.76 0.51
N HIS A 141 -24.45 11.76 1.35
CA HIS A 141 -25.47 10.90 1.92
C HIS A 141 -26.47 11.71 2.77
N GLY A 142 -25.98 12.64 3.60
CA GLY A 142 -26.83 13.56 4.35
C GLY A 142 -27.78 14.34 3.43
N SER A 143 -27.25 14.96 2.37
CA SER A 143 -28.07 15.70 1.41
C SER A 143 -29.09 14.82 0.68
N TYR A 144 -28.73 13.57 0.39
CA TYR A 144 -29.63 12.61 -0.25
C TYR A 144 -30.79 12.22 0.66
N VAL A 145 -30.52 11.99 1.94
CA VAL A 145 -31.55 11.69 2.95
C VAL A 145 -32.51 12.87 3.09
N GLU A 146 -32.02 14.11 3.15
CA GLU A 146 -32.86 15.31 3.17
C GLU A 146 -33.76 15.40 1.93
N LYS A 147 -33.23 15.08 0.74
CA LYS A 147 -34.01 15.07 -0.50
C LYS A 147 -35.07 13.99 -0.51
N ILE A 148 -34.80 12.79 0.03
CA ILE A 148 -35.82 11.76 0.20
C ILE A 148 -36.94 12.26 1.10
N GLN A 149 -36.62 12.90 2.23
CA GLN A 149 -37.63 13.43 3.14
C GLN A 149 -38.52 14.48 2.46
N GLN A 150 -37.94 15.38 1.65
CA GLN A 150 -38.69 16.34 0.84
C GLN A 150 -39.63 15.64 -0.16
N VAL A 151 -39.16 14.59 -0.83
CA VAL A 151 -39.98 13.82 -1.78
C VAL A 151 -41.12 13.09 -1.07
N GLU A 152 -40.87 12.51 0.10
CA GLU A 152 -41.92 11.81 0.85
C GLU A 152 -42.99 12.81 1.34
N ALA A 153 -42.61 14.01 1.79
CA ALA A 153 -43.56 15.07 2.13
C ALA A 153 -44.44 15.48 0.92
N ILE A 154 -43.84 15.67 -0.25
CA ILE A 154 -44.59 15.97 -1.49
C ILE A 154 -45.53 14.82 -1.86
N LYS A 155 -45.09 13.58 -1.66
CA LYS A 155 -45.90 12.38 -1.93
C LYS A 155 -47.07 12.27 -0.97
N GLU A 156 -46.90 12.62 0.30
CA GLU A 156 -47.99 12.74 1.28
C GLU A 156 -49.00 13.81 0.85
N ASP A 157 -48.54 14.99 0.46
CA ASP A 157 -49.41 16.06 -0.07
C ASP A 157 -50.18 15.60 -1.33
N LEU A 158 -49.49 14.92 -2.25
CA LEU A 158 -50.11 14.34 -3.44
C LEU A 158 -51.18 13.31 -3.07
N ASN A 159 -50.91 12.43 -2.10
CA ASN A 159 -51.87 11.43 -1.64
C ASN A 159 -53.12 12.05 -1.01
N LEU A 160 -53.03 13.26 -0.45
CA LEU A 160 -54.19 14.01 0.05
C LEU A 160 -55.00 14.65 -1.08
N ILE A 161 -54.33 15.23 -2.09
CA ILE A 161 -55.00 15.99 -3.16
C ILE A 161 -55.56 15.07 -4.26
N LEU A 162 -54.87 13.96 -4.60
CA LEU A 162 -55.27 13.08 -5.70
C LEU A 162 -56.69 12.52 -5.56
N PRO A 163 -57.13 12.07 -4.37
CA PRO A 163 -58.51 11.61 -4.15
C PRO A 163 -59.54 12.70 -4.43
N GLU A 164 -59.28 13.95 -4.03
CA GLU A 164 -60.17 15.08 -4.27
C GLU A 164 -60.29 15.38 -5.77
N VAL A 165 -59.16 15.41 -6.48
CA VAL A 165 -59.14 15.61 -7.94
C VAL A 165 -59.88 14.49 -8.65
N ASN A 166 -59.70 13.24 -8.23
CA ASN A 166 -60.41 12.10 -8.80
C ASN A 166 -61.92 12.18 -8.51
N ALA A 167 -62.31 12.55 -7.29
CA ALA A 167 -63.72 12.72 -6.93
C ALA A 167 -64.40 13.83 -7.75
N ILE A 168 -63.73 14.97 -7.97
CA ILE A 168 -64.22 16.04 -8.85
C ILE A 168 -64.37 15.53 -10.28
N ARG A 169 -63.36 14.82 -10.80
CA ARG A 169 -63.39 14.26 -12.16
C ARG A 169 -64.54 13.29 -12.35
N ASP A 170 -64.74 12.38 -11.40
CA ASP A 170 -65.80 11.38 -11.45
C ASP A 170 -67.19 12.02 -11.28
N GLY A 171 -67.30 13.04 -10.43
CA GLY A 171 -68.50 13.88 -10.33
C GLY A 171 -68.86 14.57 -11.66
N LEU A 172 -67.86 15.11 -12.37
CA LEU A 172 -68.04 15.76 -13.66
C LEU A 172 -68.51 14.77 -14.74
N LYS A 173 -67.87 13.59 -14.80
CA LYS A 173 -68.31 12.49 -15.68
C LYS A 173 -69.75 12.06 -15.39
N ALA A 174 -70.12 11.93 -14.11
CA ALA A 174 -71.47 11.56 -13.72
C ALA A 174 -72.50 12.64 -14.10
N SER A 175 -72.15 13.93 -13.99
CA SER A 175 -73.02 15.01 -14.46
C SER A 175 -73.17 15.03 -15.97
N ASP A 176 -72.09 14.82 -16.73
CA ASP A 176 -72.13 14.76 -18.19
C ASP A 176 -72.98 13.57 -18.67
N LEU A 177 -72.86 12.41 -18.02
CA LEU A 177 -73.71 11.24 -18.26
C LEU A 177 -75.19 11.58 -18.03
N LYS A 178 -75.54 12.17 -16.88
CA LYS A 178 -76.92 12.59 -16.58
C LYS A 178 -77.48 13.58 -17.60
N ILE A 179 -76.67 14.56 -18.03
CA ILE A 179 -77.08 15.53 -19.06
C ILE A 179 -77.31 14.82 -20.40
N SER A 180 -76.44 13.88 -20.75
CA SER A 180 -76.58 13.09 -21.99
C SER A 180 -77.84 12.22 -21.97
N GLU A 181 -78.15 11.59 -20.84
CA GLU A 181 -79.36 10.77 -20.63
C GLU A 181 -80.62 11.63 -20.67
N LEU A 182 -80.63 12.78 -19.99
CA LEU A 182 -81.73 13.74 -20.05
C LEU A 182 -81.96 14.26 -21.48
N ARG A 183 -80.90 14.54 -22.23
CA ARG A 183 -81.01 14.92 -23.64
C ARG A 183 -81.62 13.80 -24.45
N LYS A 184 -81.16 12.55 -24.28
CA LYS A 184 -81.72 11.37 -24.96
C LYS A 184 -83.20 11.17 -24.63
N MET A 185 -83.57 11.22 -23.36
CA MET A 185 -84.97 11.10 -22.94
C MET A 185 -85.84 12.23 -23.48
N ASN A 186 -85.35 13.48 -23.48
CA ASN A 186 -86.12 14.60 -24.03
C ASN A 186 -86.27 14.48 -25.56
N THR A 187 -85.23 14.01 -26.27
CA THR A 187 -85.36 13.71 -27.71
C THR A 187 -86.34 12.56 -27.97
N GLN A 188 -86.31 11.50 -27.17
CA GLN A 188 -87.25 10.38 -27.26
C GLN A 188 -88.69 10.82 -26.96
N GLN A 189 -88.91 11.56 -25.87
CA GLN A 189 -90.24 12.10 -25.53
C GLN A 189 -90.78 13.04 -26.61
N ARG A 190 -89.93 13.87 -27.23
CA ARG A 190 -90.34 14.71 -28.36
C ARG A 190 -90.69 13.88 -29.58
N ALA A 191 -89.90 12.85 -29.89
CA ALA A 191 -90.19 11.93 -30.99
C ALA A 191 -91.49 11.17 -30.75
N GLU A 192 -91.72 10.64 -29.54
CA GLU A 192 -92.96 9.96 -29.14
C GLU A 192 -94.16 10.90 -29.16
N ALA A 193 -94.04 12.13 -28.68
CA ALA A 193 -95.11 13.12 -28.73
C ALA A 193 -95.46 13.50 -30.18
N MET A 194 -94.45 13.64 -31.06
CA MET A 194 -94.65 13.83 -32.49
C MET A 194 -95.36 12.61 -33.11
N LYS A 195 -94.93 11.39 -32.78
CA LYS A 195 -95.55 10.13 -33.22
C LYS A 195 -97.00 10.00 -32.76
N GLN A 196 -97.30 10.31 -31.50
CA GLN A 196 -98.68 10.31 -30.99
C GLN A 196 -99.54 11.40 -31.64
N SER A 197 -98.98 12.57 -31.92
CA SER A 197 -99.71 13.62 -32.65
C SER A 197 -100.02 13.21 -34.09
N ALA A 198 -99.10 12.51 -34.75
CA ALA A 198 -99.29 11.94 -36.07
C ALA A 198 -100.34 10.82 -36.05
N LEU A 199 -100.31 9.92 -35.07
CA LEU A 199 -101.32 8.88 -34.86
C LEU A 199 -102.72 9.47 -34.63
N ARG A 200 -102.85 10.53 -33.82
CA ARG A 200 -104.14 11.22 -33.61
C ARG A 200 -104.66 11.88 -34.87
N LYS A 201 -103.80 12.47 -35.72
CA LYS A 201 -104.19 12.99 -37.04
C LYS A 201 -104.69 11.86 -37.95
N MET A 202 -104.06 10.69 -37.88
CA MET A 202 -104.49 9.49 -38.62
C MET A 202 -105.86 9.01 -38.17
N GLU A 203 -106.09 8.88 -36.85
CA GLU A 203 -107.38 8.46 -36.28
C GLU A 203 -108.51 9.44 -36.58
N ASN A 204 -108.22 10.75 -36.59
CA ASN A 204 -109.20 11.79 -36.91
C ASN A 204 -109.43 12.00 -38.41
N GLY A 205 -108.70 11.30 -39.29
CA GLY A 205 -108.83 11.40 -40.75
C GLY A 205 -108.26 12.69 -41.35
N ASP A 206 -107.40 13.40 -40.62
CA ASP A 206 -106.72 14.62 -41.09
C ASP A 206 -105.58 14.28 -42.08
N LYS A 207 -105.25 15.21 -42.98
CA LYS A 207 -104.16 15.00 -43.96
C LYS A 207 -102.81 14.84 -43.25
N LEU A 208 -102.21 13.66 -43.37
CA LEU A 208 -100.86 13.36 -42.89
C LEU A 208 -99.80 13.93 -43.84
N SER A 209 -98.74 14.53 -43.29
CA SER A 209 -97.55 14.92 -44.06
C SER A 209 -96.61 13.72 -44.28
N PHE A 210 -95.70 13.82 -45.26
CA PHE A 210 -94.70 12.78 -45.53
C PHE A 210 -93.78 12.52 -44.31
N GLU A 211 -93.51 13.56 -43.51
CA GLU A 211 -92.75 13.45 -42.27
C GLU A 211 -93.54 12.72 -41.18
N ASP A 212 -94.86 12.97 -41.07
CA ASP A 212 -95.75 12.26 -40.13
C ASP A 212 -95.85 10.75 -40.47
N LEU A 213 -95.93 10.40 -41.76
CA LEU A 213 -95.92 9.01 -42.25
C LEU A 213 -94.60 8.30 -41.93
N ARG A 214 -93.47 8.99 -42.11
CA ARG A 214 -92.14 8.48 -41.77
C ARG A 214 -91.95 8.28 -40.26
N LEU A 215 -92.58 9.10 -39.42
CA LEU A 215 -92.55 8.95 -37.95
C LEU A 215 -93.39 7.76 -37.45
N ILE A 216 -94.45 7.38 -38.17
CA ILE A 216 -95.32 6.25 -37.80
C ILE A 216 -94.74 4.92 -38.29
N TYR A 217 -94.25 4.86 -39.53
CA TYR A 217 -93.84 3.61 -40.20
C TYR A 217 -92.32 3.46 -40.41
N GLY A 218 -91.53 4.52 -40.24
CA GLY A 218 -90.09 4.51 -40.57
C GLY A 218 -89.15 3.95 -39.49
N GLU A 219 -89.67 3.34 -38.42
CA GLU A 219 -88.86 2.66 -37.40
C GLU A 219 -88.79 1.13 -37.59
N GLU A 220 -89.58 0.52 -38.48
CA GLU A 220 -89.54 -0.94 -38.71
C GLU A 220 -88.30 -1.42 -39.51
N ASP A 221 -87.56 -0.51 -40.18
CA ASP A 221 -86.46 -0.89 -41.07
C ASP A 221 -85.04 -0.83 -40.44
N ASN A 222 -84.90 -0.69 -39.11
CA ASN A 222 -83.57 -0.69 -38.44
C ASN A 222 -83.43 -1.72 -37.29
N GLU A 223 -84.26 -2.77 -37.27
CA GLU A 223 -84.11 -3.95 -36.37
C GLU A 223 -83.81 -5.26 -37.12
N GLU A 224 -83.27 -5.18 -38.34
CA GLU A 224 -82.58 -6.31 -38.99
C GLU A 224 -81.13 -5.92 -39.32
N ASP A 225 -80.24 -6.14 -38.34
CA ASP A 225 -78.85 -6.64 -38.49
C ASP A 225 -78.20 -6.90 -37.11
#